data_AF-F0QYK9-F1
#
_entry.id   AF-F0QYK9-F1
#
_cell.length_a   1.000
_cell.length_b   1.000
_cell.length_c   1.000
_cell.angle_alpha   90.00
_cell.angle_beta   90.00
_cell.angle_gamma   90.00
#
_symmetry.space_group_name_H-M   'P 1'
#
loop_
_entity.id
_entity.type
_entity.pdbx_description
1 polymer ?
#
loop_
_entity_poly.entity_id
_entity_poly.type
_entity_poly.pdbx_seq_one_letter_code
_entity_poly.pdbx_strand_id
1 'polypeptide(L)'
;MAKVGTYPFTHDLAELLRTIKSLGVDVPMELYLYADALSGEYTLARYPGRKPRVYNEDTAVRCVEYARRLIEFVKSVSKDSG
;
A
#
# COMPACT_ATOMS: atom_id res chain seq x y z
N MET A 1 8.45 -19.44 -12.35
CA MET A 1 8.11 -18.24 -13.14
C MET A 1 8.99 -17.08 -12.70
N ALA A 2 9.28 -16.14 -13.60
CA ALA A 2 10.24 -15.06 -13.37
C ALA A 2 9.86 -14.25 -12.13
N LYS A 3 10.80 -14.11 -11.18
CA LYS A 3 10.76 -12.98 -10.23
C LYS A 3 10.58 -11.75 -11.09
N VAL A 4 9.47 -11.05 -10.93
CA VAL A 4 9.27 -9.80 -11.65
C VAL A 4 10.29 -8.85 -11.04
N GLY A 5 11.44 -8.71 -11.70
CA GLY A 5 12.65 -8.05 -11.19
C GLY A 5 12.50 -6.54 -11.17
N THR A 6 11.34 -6.05 -10.75
CA THR A 6 10.99 -4.64 -10.71
C THR A 6 11.23 -4.11 -9.31
N TYR A 7 12.11 -3.12 -9.20
CA TYR A 7 12.36 -2.38 -7.97
C TYR A 7 12.11 -0.88 -8.24
N PRO A 8 10.84 -0.43 -8.26
CA PRO A 8 10.53 0.99 -8.39
C PRO A 8 11.11 1.75 -7.19
N PHE A 9 11.78 2.88 -7.45
CA PHE A 9 12.33 3.72 -6.39
C PHE A 9 11.24 4.65 -5.84
N THR A 10 10.30 4.09 -5.08
CA THR A 10 9.14 4.81 -4.54
C THR A 10 8.67 4.22 -3.21
N HIS A 11 8.04 5.07 -2.39
CA HIS A 11 7.28 4.66 -1.21
C HIS A 11 5.76 4.81 -1.43
N ASP A 12 5.34 5.21 -2.63
CA ASP A 12 3.94 5.31 -3.00
C ASP A 12 3.39 3.90 -3.25
N LEU A 13 2.53 3.45 -2.35
CA LEU A 13 1.92 2.12 -2.43
C LEU A 13 1.01 2.00 -3.66
N ALA A 14 0.34 3.07 -4.09
CA ALA A 14 -0.53 3.04 -5.25
C ALA A 14 0.30 2.91 -6.53
N GLU A 15 1.48 3.54 -6.60
CA GLU A 15 2.43 3.34 -7.69
C GLU A 15 2.95 1.89 -7.74
N LEU A 16 3.26 1.30 -6.59
CA LEU A 16 3.62 -0.13 -6.52
C LEU A 16 2.47 -1.03 -7.00
N LEU A 17 1.22 -0.74 -6.63
CA LEU A 17 0.04 -1.46 -7.11
C LEU A 17 -0.16 -1.29 -8.62
N ARG A 18 0.07 -0.10 -9.20
CA ARG A 18 0.04 0.10 -10.66
C ARG A 18 1.14 -0.68 -11.36
N THR A 19 2.32 -0.77 -10.74
CA THR A 19 3.44 -1.55 -11.27
C THR A 19 3.04 -3.02 -11.38
N ILE A 20 2.55 -3.66 -10.32
CA ILE A 20 2.14 -5.07 -10.40
C ILE A 20 0.94 -5.29 -11.34
N LYS A 21 0.03 -4.31 -11.44
CA LYS A 21 -1.06 -4.36 -12.41
C LYS A 21 -0.56 -4.37 -13.85
N SER A 22 0.45 -3.55 -14.16
CA SER A 22 1.10 -3.54 -15.48
C SER A 22 1.79 -4.87 -15.83
N LEU A 23 2.08 -5.69 -14.83
CA LEU A 23 2.67 -7.02 -14.95
C LEU A 23 1.62 -8.14 -15.07
N GLY A 24 0.34 -7.79 -15.18
CA GLY A 24 -0.77 -8.71 -15.40
C GLY A 24 -1.50 -9.17 -14.14
N VAL A 25 -1.19 -8.61 -12.97
CA VAL A 25 -1.94 -8.89 -11.73
C VAL A 25 -3.23 -8.08 -11.71
N ASP A 26 -4.38 -8.73 -11.49
CA ASP A 26 -5.62 -7.99 -11.25
C ASP A 26 -5.63 -7.43 -9.83
N VAL A 27 -5.74 -6.11 -9.72
CA VAL A 27 -5.69 -5.38 -8.45
C VAL A 27 -7.05 -4.75 -8.19
N PRO A 28 -7.77 -5.16 -7.13
CA PRO A 28 -9.06 -4.55 -6.75
C PRO A 28 -8.94 -3.05 -6.51
N MET A 29 -9.94 -2.29 -7.01
CA MET A 29 -9.94 -0.82 -6.91
C MET A 29 -9.88 -0.31 -5.45
N GLU A 30 -10.48 -1.03 -4.51
CA GLU A 30 -10.44 -0.69 -3.07
C GLU A 30 -9.01 -0.59 -2.51
N LEU A 31 -8.08 -1.38 -3.04
CA LEU A 31 -6.71 -1.39 -2.56
C LEU A 31 -5.95 -0.11 -2.90
N TYR A 32 -6.32 0.58 -3.99
CA TYR A 32 -5.75 1.88 -4.31
C TYR A 32 -6.17 2.94 -3.28
N LEU A 33 -7.41 2.88 -2.78
CA LEU A 33 -7.87 3.79 -1.73
C LEU A 33 -7.09 3.59 -0.43
N TYR A 34 -6.82 2.33 -0.06
CA TYR A 34 -6.01 1.98 1.10
C TYR A 34 -4.55 2.41 0.92
N ALA A 35 -4.00 2.20 -0.28
CA ALA A 35 -2.65 2.58 -0.62
C ALA A 35 -2.44 4.10 -0.59
N ASP A 36 -3.36 4.89 -1.15
CA ASP A 36 -3.31 6.36 -1.12
C ASP A 36 -3.38 6.88 0.33
N ALA A 37 -4.30 6.33 1.13
CA ALA A 37 -4.44 6.69 2.54
C ALA A 37 -3.15 6.45 3.33
N LEU A 38 -2.50 5.31 3.12
CA LEU A 38 -1.26 4.94 3.81
C LEU A 38 -0.01 5.64 3.27
N SER A 39 0.04 5.95 1.97
CA SER A 39 1.21 6.61 1.36
C SER A 39 1.44 8.00 1.94
N GLY A 40 0.37 8.74 2.26
CA GLY A 40 0.48 10.01 2.97
C GLY A 40 1.11 9.90 4.37
N GLU A 41 0.93 8.76 5.04
CA GLU A 41 1.45 8.52 6.39
C GLU A 41 2.97 8.35 6.41
N TYR A 42 3.59 7.96 5.30
CA TYR A 42 5.04 7.76 5.21
C TYR A 42 5.82 9.01 5.67
N THR A 43 5.36 10.18 5.26
CA THR A 43 5.98 11.46 5.64
C THR A 43 5.30 12.06 6.87
N LEU A 44 3.96 12.12 6.89
CA LEU A 44 3.20 12.86 7.90
C LEU A 44 3.33 12.28 9.32
N ALA A 45 3.54 10.97 9.45
CA ALA A 45 3.70 10.32 10.75
C ALA A 45 5.01 10.71 11.45
N ARG A 46 6.01 11.16 10.69
CA ARG A 46 7.37 11.49 11.19
C ARG A 46 7.65 12.98 11.15
N TYR A 47 7.18 13.64 10.10
CA TYR A 47 7.41 15.05 9.84
C TYR A 47 6.06 15.74 9.63
N PRO A 48 5.37 16.08 10.73
CA PRO A 48 4.13 16.85 10.63
C PRO A 48 4.43 18.18 9.94
N GLY A 49 3.68 18.49 8.88
CA GLY A 49 3.81 19.77 8.16
C GLY A 49 3.31 20.96 8.99
N ARG A 50 2.80 22.00 8.32
CA ARG A 50 2.32 23.22 9.00
C ARG A 50 1.19 22.99 10.02
N LYS A 51 0.47 21.87 9.95
CA LYS A 51 -0.52 21.45 10.93
C LYS A 51 -0.18 20.04 11.42
N PRO A 52 0.09 19.85 12.73
CA PRO A 52 0.28 18.52 13.29
C PRO A 52 -0.95 17.67 13.05
N ARG A 53 -0.76 16.50 12.44
CA ARG A 53 -1.82 15.51 12.33
C ARG A 53 -1.91 14.79 13.67
N VAL A 54 -3.09 14.85 14.29
CA VAL A 54 -3.35 14.11 15.53
C VAL A 54 -3.77 12.70 15.13
N TYR A 55 -2.97 11.72 15.52
CA TYR A 55 -3.32 10.30 15.38
C TYR A 55 -4.17 9.90 16.59
N ASN A 56 -5.41 9.53 16.33
CA ASN A 56 -6.31 8.95 17.31
C ASN A 56 -6.49 7.45 17.05
N GLU A 57 -7.15 6.76 17.98
CA GLU A 57 -7.41 5.32 17.91
C GLU A 57 -8.11 4.94 16.59
N ASP A 58 -9.15 5.66 16.18
CA ASP A 58 -9.86 5.40 14.92
C ASP A 58 -8.93 5.43 13.70
N THR A 59 -8.02 6.39 13.67
CA THR A 59 -7.04 6.51 12.57
C THR A 59 -6.04 5.36 12.62
N ALA A 60 -5.55 5.00 13.81
CA ALA A 60 -4.65 3.87 13.98
C ALA A 60 -5.29 2.55 13.52
N VAL A 61 -6.53 2.29 13.94
CA VAL A 61 -7.30 1.09 13.55
C VAL A 61 -7.47 1.03 12.03
N ARG A 62 -7.86 2.13 11.38
CA ARG A 62 -7.98 2.18 9.91
C ARG A 62 -6.65 1.91 9.22
N CYS A 63 -5.56 2.53 9.67
CA CYS A 63 -4.24 2.31 9.06
C CYS A 63 -3.81 0.84 9.15
N VAL A 64 -4.00 0.20 10.31
CA VAL A 64 -3.67 -1.21 10.51
C VAL A 64 -4.54 -2.10 9.61
N GLU A 65 -5.84 -1.83 9.52
CA GLU A 65 -6.74 -2.62 8.68
C GLU A 65 -6.40 -2.48 7.19
N TYR A 66 -6.13 -1.27 6.71
CA TYR A 66 -5.69 -1.02 5.34
C TYR A 66 -4.39 -1.75 5.01
N ALA A 67 -3.42 -1.72 5.92
CA ALA A 67 -2.16 -2.44 5.77
C ALA A 67 -2.39 -3.96 5.73
N ARG A 68 -3.27 -4.49 6.59
CA ARG A 68 -3.64 -5.91 6.62
C ARG A 68 -4.23 -6.36 5.29
N ARG A 69 -5.19 -5.60 4.74
CA ARG A 69 -5.83 -5.91 3.45
C ARG A 69 -4.84 -5.93 2.29
N LEU A 70 -3.90 -4.97 2.24
CA LEU A 70 -2.83 -4.95 1.25
C LEU A 70 -1.90 -6.16 1.38
N ILE A 71 -1.50 -6.52 2.60
CA ILE A 71 -0.64 -7.68 2.86
C ILE A 71 -1.33 -8.99 2.45
N GLU A 72 -2.61 -9.14 2.79
CA GLU A 72 -3.42 -10.32 2.42
C GLU A 72 -3.50 -10.48 0.90
N PHE A 73 -3.74 -9.39 0.17
CA PHE A 73 -3.74 -9.39 -1.28
C PHE A 73 -2.37 -9.79 -1.87
N VAL A 74 -1.28 -9.17 -1.41
CA VAL A 74 0.06 -9.51 -1.90
C VAL A 74 0.39 -10.99 -1.62
N LYS A 75 -0.03 -11.51 -0.46
CA LYS A 75 0.12 -12.93 -0.12
C LYS A 75 -0.71 -13.84 -1.02
N SER A 76 -1.93 -13.48 -1.42
CA SER A 76 -2.72 -14.31 -2.32
C SER A 76 -2.06 -14.40 -3.70
N VAL A 77 -1.64 -13.27 -4.26
CA VAL A 77 -0.91 -13.22 -5.54
C VAL A 77 0.40 -14.01 -5.48
N SER A 78 1.11 -13.96 -4.36
CA SER A 78 2.37 -14.69 -4.18
C SER A 78 2.18 -16.20 -4.01
N LYS A 79 1.03 -16.65 -3.49
CA LYS A 79 0.71 -18.07 -3.28
C LYS A 79 0.12 -18.73 -4.53
N ASP A 80 -0.64 -18.00 -5.33
CA ASP A 80 -1.20 -18.50 -6.61
C ASP A 80 -0.12 -18.68 -7.70
N SER A 81 1.12 -18.27 -7.42
CA SER A 81 2.30 -18.47 -8.26
C SER A 81 3.08 -19.75 -7.95
N GLY A 82 2.51 -20.64 -7.12
CA GLY A 82 3.08 -21.92 -6.68
C GLY A 82 2.51 -23.14 -7.39
#